data_AF-A0A644YYU7-F1
#
_entry.id   AF-A0A644YYU7-F1
#
_cell.length_a   1.000
_cell.length_b   1.000
_cell.length_c   1.000
_cell.angle_alpha   90.00
_cell.angle_beta   90.00
_cell.angle_gamma   90.00
#
_symmetry.space_group_name_H-M   'P 1'
#
loop_
_entity.id
_entity.type
_entity.pdbx_description
1 polymer ?
#
loop_
_entity_poly.entity_id
_entity_poly.type
_entity_poly.pdbx_seq_one_letter_code
_entity_poly.pdbx_strand_id
1 'polypeptide(L)'
;MKIRMQHKMTFEEADQLIERYYDGLTRVEEERQLKEFLLQPNLPSRYEPEQAIFGYFKPQSEKQRFSIRPLMSWAAVAAILLVGIFSIQIFIPEVHTSHAYVDGTKITDINEIKLQAMSTLNDIPSGNGEVEKSINDLNNKDIIKQQLETFVTFE
;
A
#
# COMPACT_ATOMS: atom_id res chain seq x y z
N MET A 1 -7.65 -58.41 11.84
CA MET A 1 -8.93 -57.71 11.64
C MET A 1 -9.54 -57.46 13.02
N LYS A 2 -9.46 -56.24 13.56
CA LYS A 2 -10.01 -55.89 14.89
C LYS A 2 -11.27 -55.04 14.66
N ILE A 3 -12.44 -55.66 14.80
CA ILE A 3 -13.72 -54.95 14.78
C ILE A 3 -13.84 -54.29 16.15
N ARG A 4 -13.62 -52.96 16.21
CA ARG A 4 -13.91 -52.17 17.41
C ARG A 4 -15.42 -52.07 17.51
N MET A 5 -16.04 -52.79 18.44
CA MET A 5 -17.44 -52.58 18.80
C MET A 5 -17.55 -51.16 19.33
N GLN A 6 -18.07 -50.25 18.51
CA GLN A 6 -18.38 -48.90 18.95
C GLN A 6 -19.65 -49.00 19.78
N HIS A 7 -19.50 -48.84 21.10
CA HIS A 7 -20.65 -48.68 21.99
C HIS A 7 -21.32 -47.37 21.61
N LYS A 8 -22.47 -47.45 20.93
CA LYS A 8 -23.17 -46.28 20.41
C LYS A 8 -24.14 -45.83 21.50
N MET A 9 -23.77 -44.78 22.22
CA MET A 9 -24.65 -44.09 23.18
C MET A 9 -25.97 -43.72 22.47
N THR A 10 -27.09 -44.02 23.11
CA THR A 10 -28.41 -43.65 22.60
C THR A 10 -28.69 -42.16 22.86
N PHE A 11 -29.67 -41.60 22.14
CA PHE A 11 -30.03 -40.19 22.31
C PHE A 11 -30.59 -39.88 23.72
N GLU A 12 -31.36 -40.80 24.31
CA GLU A 12 -31.93 -40.63 25.66
C GLU A 12 -30.83 -40.67 26.74
N GLU A 13 -29.88 -41.59 26.62
CA GLU A 13 -28.72 -41.67 27.52
C GLU A 13 -27.85 -40.42 27.41
N ALA A 14 -27.67 -39.89 26.19
CA ALA A 14 -26.94 -38.64 25.99
C ALA A 14 -27.64 -37.46 26.66
N ASP A 15 -28.97 -37.36 26.53
CA ASP A 15 -29.77 -36.29 27.16
C ASP A 15 -29.62 -36.33 28.69
N GLN A 16 -29.73 -37.51 29.31
CA GLN A 16 -29.51 -37.68 30.75
C GLN A 16 -28.07 -37.37 31.18
N LEU A 17 -27.09 -37.66 30.32
CA LEU A 17 -25.68 -37.40 30.61
C LEU A 17 -25.36 -35.90 30.53
N ILE A 18 -26.00 -35.19 29.61
CA ILE A 18 -25.89 -33.73 29.45
C ILE A 18 -26.49 -33.03 30.67
N GLU A 19 -27.67 -33.45 31.14
CA GLU A 19 -28.27 -32.90 32.37
C GLU A 19 -27.33 -33.08 33.57
N ARG A 20 -26.82 -34.29 33.78
CA ARG A 20 -25.86 -34.57 34.86
C ARG A 20 -24.54 -33.81 34.71
N TYR A 21 -24.11 -33.53 33.48
CA TYR A 21 -22.92 -32.72 33.21
C TYR A 21 -23.12 -31.27 33.64
N TYR A 22 -24.29 -30.69 33.34
CA TYR A 22 -24.65 -29.35 33.82
C TYR A 22 -24.75 -29.27 35.35
N ASP A 23 -25.22 -30.34 36.00
CA ASP A 23 -25.25 -30.46 37.45
C ASP A 23 -23.87 -30.77 38.08
N GLY A 24 -22.84 -31.04 37.27
CA GLY A 24 -21.48 -31.36 37.74
C GLY A 24 -21.36 -32.74 38.41
N LEU A 25 -22.27 -33.67 38.08
CA LEU A 25 -22.34 -35.02 38.67
C LEU A 25 -21.72 -36.10 37.78
N THR A 26 -21.04 -35.72 36.69
CA THR A 26 -20.40 -36.64 35.75
C THR A 26 -19.01 -37.08 36.19
N ARG A 27 -18.63 -38.29 35.77
CA ARG A 27 -17.25 -38.80 35.88
C ARG A 27 -16.45 -38.49 34.61
N VAL A 28 -15.13 -38.57 34.71
CA VAL A 28 -14.21 -38.30 33.57
C VAL A 28 -14.48 -39.24 32.39
N GLU A 29 -14.81 -40.50 32.67
CA GLU A 29 -15.10 -41.52 31.66
C GLU A 29 -16.41 -41.23 30.92
N GLU A 30 -17.42 -40.76 31.66
CA GLU A 30 -18.73 -40.35 31.17
C GLU A 30 -18.60 -39.10 30.27
N GLU A 31 -17.83 -38.10 30.70
CA GLU A 31 -17.54 -36.89 29.91
C GLU A 31 -16.79 -37.21 28.61
N ARG A 32 -15.85 -38.17 28.65
CA ARG A 32 -15.16 -38.64 27.44
C ARG A 32 -16.15 -39.24 26.44
N GLN A 33 -17.10 -40.05 26.90
CA GLN A 33 -18.13 -40.64 26.05
C GLN A 33 -19.08 -39.57 25.51
N LEU A 34 -19.49 -38.60 26.34
CA LEU A 34 -20.32 -37.48 25.94
C LEU A 34 -19.65 -36.63 24.85
N LYS A 35 -18.35 -36.36 25.01
CA LYS A 35 -17.55 -35.66 24.01
C LYS A 35 -17.50 -36.43 22.68
N GLU A 36 -17.27 -37.74 22.72
CA GLU A 36 -17.25 -38.58 21.51
C GLU A 36 -18.61 -38.61 20.79
N PHE A 37 -19.71 -38.56 21.54
CA PHE A 37 -21.07 -38.46 21.00
C PHE A 37 -21.31 -37.11 20.32
N LEU A 38 -20.99 -36.00 20.99
CA LEU A 38 -21.21 -34.64 20.49
C LEU A 38 -20.32 -34.28 19.29
N LEU A 39 -19.18 -34.96 19.10
CA LEU A 39 -18.30 -34.74 17.93
C LEU A 39 -18.84 -35.36 16.62
N GLN A 40 -19.93 -36.12 16.65
CA GLN A 40 -20.48 -36.77 15.46
C GLN A 40 -21.17 -35.75 14.53
N PRO A 41 -20.92 -35.79 13.20
CA PRO A 41 -21.42 -34.80 12.25
C PRO A 41 -22.92 -34.92 11.92
N ASN A 42 -23.60 -36.00 12.35
CA ASN A 42 -25.01 -36.29 12.03
C ASN A 42 -25.89 -36.27 13.29
N LEU A 43 -25.78 -35.21 14.10
CA LEU A 43 -26.61 -35.03 15.29
C LEU A 43 -27.82 -34.13 15.00
N PRO A 44 -28.99 -34.37 15.63
CA PRO A 44 -30.13 -33.46 15.51
C PRO A 44 -29.79 -32.05 16.00
N SER A 45 -30.42 -31.03 15.40
CA SER A 45 -30.17 -29.61 15.69
C SER A 45 -30.33 -29.20 17.15
N ARG A 46 -30.99 -30.01 17.98
CA ARG A 46 -31.14 -29.76 19.42
C ARG A 46 -29.82 -29.79 20.18
N TYR A 47 -28.78 -30.42 19.62
CA TYR A 47 -27.46 -30.57 20.24
C TYR A 47 -26.44 -29.52 19.78
N GLU A 48 -26.82 -28.58 18.90
CA GLU A 48 -25.93 -27.51 18.43
C GLU A 48 -25.32 -26.67 19.57
N PRO A 49 -26.08 -26.29 20.62
CA PRO A 49 -25.51 -25.55 21.75
C PRO A 49 -24.42 -26.36 22.48
N GLU A 50 -24.66 -27.64 22.72
CA GLU A 50 -23.72 -28.55 23.38
C GLU A 50 -22.50 -28.79 22.48
N GLN A 51 -22.69 -28.92 21.17
CA GLN A 51 -21.59 -29.00 20.22
C GLN A 51 -20.74 -27.73 20.19
N ALA A 52 -21.30 -26.55 20.44
CA ALA A 52 -20.51 -25.32 20.54
C ALA A 52 -19.66 -25.30 21.82
N ILE A 53 -20.22 -25.74 22.95
CA ILE A 53 -19.50 -25.85 24.24
C ILE A 53 -18.32 -26.83 24.10
N PHE A 54 -18.56 -28.02 23.53
CA PHE A 54 -17.52 -29.04 23.38
C PHE A 54 -16.64 -28.84 22.12
N GLY A 55 -17.13 -28.09 21.14
CA GLY A 55 -16.49 -27.85 19.85
C GLY A 55 -15.24 -27.00 19.93
N TYR A 56 -15.08 -26.21 21.00
CA TYR A 56 -13.81 -25.52 21.30
C TYR A 56 -12.63 -26.51 21.46
N PHE A 57 -12.91 -27.78 21.79
CA PHE A 57 -11.89 -28.82 21.91
C PHE A 57 -11.59 -29.58 20.61
N LYS A 58 -12.14 -29.16 19.46
CA LYS A 58 -11.64 -29.67 18.18
C LYS A 58 -10.18 -29.22 18.06
N PRO A 59 -9.20 -30.14 17.96
CA PRO A 59 -7.87 -29.73 17.56
C PRO A 59 -8.03 -29.00 16.23
N GLN A 60 -7.65 -27.73 16.15
CA GLN A 60 -7.58 -27.02 14.88
C GLN A 60 -6.86 -27.95 13.91
N SER A 61 -7.60 -28.47 12.93
CA SER A 61 -7.09 -29.43 11.96
C SER A 61 -5.73 -28.94 11.48
N GLU A 62 -4.73 -29.81 11.58
CA GLU A 62 -3.34 -29.54 11.22
C GLU A 62 -3.27 -28.58 10.02
N LYS A 63 -2.66 -27.41 10.24
CA LYS A 63 -2.48 -26.38 9.21
C LYS A 63 -2.01 -27.08 7.94
N GLN A 64 -2.84 -27.04 6.89
CA GLN A 64 -2.50 -27.61 5.59
C GLN A 64 -1.13 -27.06 5.20
N ARG A 65 -0.11 -27.93 5.23
CA ARG A 65 1.24 -27.55 4.79
C ARG A 65 1.16 -27.36 3.29
N PHE A 66 0.92 -26.14 2.85
CA PHE A 66 1.01 -25.77 1.44
C PHE A 66 2.43 -26.08 0.96
N SER A 67 2.56 -27.13 0.15
CA SER A 67 3.80 -27.50 -0.49
C SER A 67 4.07 -26.50 -1.62
N ILE A 68 5.06 -25.63 -1.42
CA ILE A 68 5.57 -24.68 -2.43
C ILE A 68 6.38 -25.37 -3.54
N ARG A 69 6.48 -26.71 -3.53
CA ARG A 69 7.22 -27.49 -4.54
C ARG A 69 6.82 -27.21 -6.01
N PRO A 70 5.55 -27.03 -6.39
CA PRO A 70 5.23 -26.79 -7.80
C PRO A 70 5.59 -25.36 -8.26
N LEU A 71 5.64 -24.38 -7.36
CA LEU A 71 5.96 -22.98 -7.69
C LEU A 71 7.46 -22.75 -7.99
N MET A 72 8.33 -23.61 -7.45
CA MET A 72 9.78 -23.50 -7.66
C MET A 72 10.20 -23.76 -9.11
N SER A 73 9.36 -24.44 -9.90
CA SER A 73 9.67 -24.80 -11.29
C SER A 73 9.77 -23.60 -12.25
N TRP A 74 9.21 -22.44 -11.89
CA TRP A 74 9.21 -21.23 -12.74
C TRP A 74 9.98 -20.05 -12.12
N ALA A 75 10.58 -20.26 -10.94
CA ALA A 75 11.28 -19.21 -10.21
C ALA A 75 12.45 -18.61 -11.01
N ALA A 76 13.17 -19.44 -11.78
CA ALA A 76 14.26 -18.99 -12.63
C ALA A 76 13.80 -18.08 -13.78
N VAL A 77 12.66 -18.40 -14.42
CA VAL A 77 12.10 -17.60 -15.52
C VAL A 77 11.63 -16.24 -15.01
N ALA A 78 10.94 -16.22 -13.86
CA ALA A 78 10.51 -14.97 -13.23
C ALA A 78 11.70 -14.10 -12.81
N ALA A 79 12.76 -14.69 -12.27
CA ALA A 79 13.97 -13.96 -11.89
C ALA A 79 14.68 -13.32 -13.10
N ILE A 80 14.78 -14.04 -14.23
CA ILE A 80 15.39 -13.50 -15.46
C ILE A 80 14.58 -12.33 -16.02
N LEU A 81 13.25 -12.41 -16.01
CA LEU A 81 12.38 -11.30 -16.45
C LEU A 81 12.56 -10.05 -15.58
N LEU A 82 12.60 -10.22 -14.25
CA LEU A 82 12.79 -9.10 -13.34
C LEU A 82 14.17 -8.45 -13.50
N VAL A 83 15.24 -9.25 -13.64
CA VAL A 83 16.58 -8.73 -13.88
C VAL A 83 16.64 -8.00 -15.23
N GLY A 84 16.05 -8.55 -16.30
CA GLY A 84 16.03 -7.92 -17.61
C GLY A 84 15.35 -6.55 -17.60
N ILE A 85 14.16 -6.44 -16.99
CA ILE A 85 13.44 -5.17 -16.87
C ILE A 85 14.24 -4.15 -16.04
N PHE A 86 14.81 -4.59 -14.92
CA PHE A 86 15.60 -3.74 -14.04
C PHE A 86 16.91 -3.26 -14.70
N SER A 87 17.58 -4.12 -15.48
CA SER A 87 18.75 -3.74 -16.26
C SER A 87 18.43 -2.69 -17.32
N ILE A 88 17.29 -2.78 -18.00
CA ILE A 88 16.88 -1.76 -18.98
C ILE A 88 16.73 -0.38 -18.32
N GLN A 89 16.16 -0.31 -17.11
CA GLN A 89 16.03 0.96 -16.39
C GLN A 89 17.37 1.56 -15.94
N ILE A 90 18.36 0.73 -15.60
CA ILE A 90 19.68 1.22 -15.15
C ILE A 90 20.55 1.66 -16.34
N PHE A 91 20.48 0.95 -17.46
CA PHE A 91 21.41 1.14 -18.57
C PHE A 91 20.93 2.12 -19.66
N ILE A 92 19.67 2.55 -19.63
CA ILE A 92 19.22 3.64 -20.51
C ILE A 92 19.45 4.96 -19.77
N PRO A 93 20.45 5.77 -20.14
CA PRO A 93 20.61 7.09 -19.54
C PRO A 93 19.38 7.94 -19.86
N GLU A 94 18.86 8.64 -18.85
CA GLU A 94 17.88 9.71 -19.07
C GLU A 94 18.53 10.77 -19.96
N VAL A 95 18.16 10.79 -21.23
CA VAL A 95 18.56 11.87 -22.14
C VAL A 95 17.72 13.09 -21.75
N HIS A 96 18.17 13.85 -20.74
CA HIS A 96 17.62 15.16 -20.43
C HIS A 96 17.84 16.08 -21.63
N THR A 97 16.83 16.18 -22.48
CA THR A 97 16.85 17.07 -23.63
C THR A 97 16.52 18.48 -23.14
N SER A 98 17.54 19.34 -23.09
CA SER A 98 17.32 20.78 -22.88
C SER A 98 16.88 21.39 -24.20
N HIS A 99 15.87 22.26 -24.15
CA HIS A 99 15.31 22.92 -25.33
C HIS A 99 15.23 24.42 -25.09
N ALA A 100 15.61 25.20 -26.10
CA ALA A 100 15.39 26.65 -26.12
C ALA A 100 14.82 27.06 -27.48
N TYR A 101 14.10 28.18 -27.51
CA TYR A 101 13.60 28.79 -28.74
C TYR A 101 14.34 30.11 -28.95
N VAL A 102 15.04 30.21 -30.07
CA VAL A 102 15.82 31.39 -30.45
C VAL A 102 15.36 31.78 -31.84
N ASP A 103 14.87 33.00 -31.99
CA ASP A 103 14.25 33.52 -33.23
C ASP A 103 13.15 32.61 -33.81
N GLY A 104 12.38 31.95 -32.93
CA GLY A 104 11.30 31.04 -33.31
C GLY A 104 11.76 29.64 -33.76
N THR A 105 13.07 29.36 -33.77
CA THR A 105 13.61 28.03 -34.11
C THR A 105 13.96 27.26 -32.84
N LYS A 106 13.53 25.99 -32.76
CA LYS A 106 13.84 25.11 -31.63
C LYS A 106 15.28 24.61 -31.73
N ILE A 107 16.11 24.95 -30.74
CA ILE A 107 17.45 24.38 -30.56
C ILE A 107 17.46 23.36 -29.41
N THR A 108 18.27 22.30 -29.57
CA THR A 108 18.36 21.18 -28.61
C THR A 108 19.80 20.84 -28.22
N ASP A 109 20.80 21.47 -28.85
CA ASP A 109 22.20 21.30 -28.47
C ASP A 109 22.47 22.09 -27.18
N ILE A 110 22.81 21.38 -26.11
CA ILE A 110 23.09 21.96 -24.80
C ILE A 110 24.26 22.95 -24.83
N ASN A 111 25.26 22.75 -25.69
CA ASN A 111 26.42 23.64 -25.77
C ASN A 111 26.02 24.96 -26.41
N GLU A 112 25.21 24.90 -27.46
CA GLU A 112 24.65 26.07 -28.13
C GLU A 112 23.72 26.86 -27.20
N ILE A 113 22.80 26.16 -26.52
CA ILE A 113 21.88 26.76 -25.53
C ILE A 113 22.67 27.48 -24.44
N LYS A 114 23.71 26.84 -23.89
CA LYS A 114 24.54 27.41 -22.83
C LYS A 114 25.32 28.63 -23.31
N LEU A 115 25.90 28.57 -24.51
CA LEU A 115 26.65 29.66 -25.10
C LEU A 115 25.77 30.91 -25.27
N GLN A 116 24.58 30.74 -25.82
CA GLN A 116 23.64 31.85 -26.04
C GLN A 116 23.10 32.43 -24.72
N ALA A 117 22.78 31.57 -23.75
CA ALA A 117 22.38 32.01 -22.42
C ALA A 117 23.49 32.81 -21.72
N MET A 118 24.74 32.36 -21.84
CA MET A 118 25.91 33.07 -21.28
C MET A 118 26.18 34.40 -21.99
N SER A 119 26.02 34.47 -23.32
CA SER A 119 26.13 35.73 -24.06
C SER A 119 25.12 36.76 -23.55
N THR A 120 23.84 36.35 -23.42
CA THR A 120 22.78 37.22 -22.92
C THR A 120 23.08 37.70 -21.50
N LEU A 121 23.60 36.83 -20.64
CA LEU A 121 23.91 37.18 -19.25
C LEU A 121 25.09 38.15 -19.15
N ASN A 122 26.09 38.04 -20.03
CA ASN A 122 27.24 38.95 -20.08
C ASN A 122 26.88 40.32 -20.65
N ASP A 123 25.85 40.39 -21.50
CA ASP A 123 25.33 41.64 -22.07
C ASP A 123 24.51 42.45 -21.06
N ILE A 124 24.14 41.85 -19.91
CA ILE A 124 23.56 42.59 -18.78
C ILE A 124 24.70 43.28 -18.05
N PRO A 125 24.78 44.62 -18.03
CA PRO A 125 25.78 45.31 -17.24
C PRO A 125 25.54 44.95 -15.77
N SER A 126 26.53 44.36 -15.10
CA SER A 126 26.53 44.12 -13.64
C SER A 126 26.52 45.41 -12.80
N GLY A 127 26.16 46.54 -13.42
CA GLY A 127 26.10 47.86 -12.83
C GLY A 127 24.66 48.22 -12.52
N ASN A 128 24.31 48.02 -11.27
CA ASN A 128 23.18 48.54 -10.50
C ASN A 128 22.89 50.07 -10.65
N GLY A 129 23.57 50.79 -11.54
CA GLY A 129 23.40 52.22 -11.77
C GLY A 129 22.16 52.64 -12.57
N GLU A 130 21.60 51.82 -13.46
CA GLU A 130 20.38 52.21 -14.22
C GLU A 130 19.11 52.12 -13.36
N VAL A 131 18.99 51.05 -12.58
CA VAL A 131 17.89 50.91 -11.62
C VAL A 131 18.05 51.92 -10.49
N GLU A 132 19.26 52.12 -9.94
CA GLU A 132 19.46 53.13 -8.88
C GLU A 132 19.22 54.57 -9.38
N LYS A 133 19.58 54.89 -10.63
CA LYS A 133 19.23 56.19 -11.22
C LYS A 133 17.73 56.36 -11.40
N SER A 134 17.03 55.37 -11.96
CA SER A 134 15.58 55.46 -12.13
C SER A 134 14.83 55.54 -10.79
N ILE A 135 15.28 54.83 -9.75
CA ILE A 135 14.70 54.95 -8.40
C ILE A 135 15.01 56.32 -7.77
N ASN A 136 16.21 56.88 -7.96
CA ASN A 136 16.53 58.22 -7.47
C ASN A 136 15.75 59.32 -8.21
N ASP A 137 15.55 59.17 -9.52
CA ASP A 137 14.73 60.08 -10.32
C ASP A 137 13.27 60.03 -9.84
N LEU A 138 12.72 58.85 -9.55
CA LEU A 138 11.37 58.70 -8.98
C LEU A 138 11.24 59.30 -7.57
N ASN A 139 12.31 59.32 -6.77
CA ASN A 139 12.31 59.96 -5.45
C ASN A 139 12.37 61.49 -5.52
N ASN A 140 12.50 62.07 -6.71
CA ASN A 140 12.38 63.50 -6.90
C ASN A 140 10.92 63.93 -6.69
N LYS A 141 10.67 64.57 -5.54
CA LYS A 141 9.35 65.01 -5.07
C LYS A 141 8.59 65.88 -6.09
N ASP A 142 9.31 66.55 -6.98
CA ASP A 142 8.72 67.38 -8.02
C ASP A 142 8.08 66.55 -9.15
N ILE A 143 8.65 65.39 -9.51
CA ILE A 143 8.08 64.47 -10.51
C ILE A 143 6.81 63.81 -9.98
N ILE A 144 6.84 63.38 -8.71
CA ILE A 144 5.67 62.80 -8.04
C ILE A 144 4.53 63.82 -8.01
N LYS A 145 4.81 65.08 -7.68
CA LYS A 145 3.80 66.15 -7.68
C LYS A 145 3.22 66.39 -9.08
N GLN A 146 4.06 66.48 -10.11
CA GLN A 146 3.61 66.70 -11.48
C GLN A 146 2.70 65.56 -11.99
N GLN A 147 3.04 64.30 -11.65
CA GLN A 147 2.17 63.16 -11.96
C GLN A 147 0.86 63.22 -11.17
N LEU A 148 0.90 63.57 -9.88
CA LEU A 148 -0.30 63.71 -9.07
C LEU A 148 -1.22 64.83 -9.58
N GLU A 149 -0.66 65.97 -9.98
CA GLU A 149 -1.40 67.08 -10.58
C GLU A 149 -2.06 66.67 -11.90
N THR A 150 -1.39 65.84 -12.70
CA THR A 150 -1.98 65.28 -13.92
C THR A 150 -3.25 64.50 -13.60
N PHE A 151 -3.28 63.71 -12.51
CA PHE A 151 -4.48 62.97 -12.10
C PHE A 151 -5.59 63.87 -11.53
N VAL A 152 -5.24 64.96 -10.85
CA VAL A 152 -6.20 65.93 -10.29
C VAL A 152 -6.83 66.82 -11.36
N THR A 153 -6.15 67.03 -12.49
CA THR A 153 -6.63 67.88 -13.59
C THR A 153 -7.72 67.20 -14.45
N PHE A 154 -8.01 65.91 -14.24
CA PHE A 154 -9.04 65.14 -14.96
C PHE A 154 -10.35 64.94 -14.17
N GLU A 155 -10.56 65.65 -13.06
CA GLU A 155 -11.87 65.77 -12.38
C GLU A 155 -12.52 67.14 -12.67
#